data_AF-A0A7X9ZCT7-F1
#
_entry.id   AF-A0A7X9ZCT7-F1
#
_cell.length_a   1.000
_cell.length_b   1.000
_cell.length_c   1.000
_cell.angle_alpha   90.00
_cell.angle_beta   90.00
_cell.angle_gamma   90.00
#
_symmetry.space_group_name_H-M   'P 1'
#
loop_
_entity.id
_entity.type
_entity.pdbx_description
1 polymer ?
#
loop_
_entity_poly.entity_id
_entity_poly.type
_entity_poly.pdbx_seq_one_letter_code
_entity_poly.pdbx_strand_id
1 'polypeptide(L)'
;MTLSEIIKTGIDPALVLLPAQMDTQAARLMLLAIGLQESRFIHRRQVRGPARGFWQFEKGGGVRGVLTHSASRDHAYGICAARGVEPVATSVYAALEFDDVLAAVFARLLMWTDGWRLPDVGDVQGGWELYIRTWRPGKPHAKTWPALYAQAVAELGGNRASMA
;
A
#
# COMPACT_ATOMS: atom_id res chain seq x y z
N MET A 1 1.43 14.47 -7.66
CA MET A 1 1.12 13.37 -8.58
C MET A 1 -0.37 13.16 -8.56
N THR A 2 -0.99 12.94 -9.71
CA THR A 2 -2.39 12.52 -9.80
C THR A 2 -2.55 11.07 -9.36
N LEU A 3 -3.77 10.62 -9.04
CA LEU A 3 -3.98 9.21 -8.70
C LEU A 3 -3.72 8.30 -9.89
N SER A 4 -4.08 8.72 -11.11
CA SER A 4 -3.70 8.03 -12.35
C SER A 4 -2.19 7.84 -12.50
N GLU A 5 -1.37 8.85 -12.15
CA GLU A 5 0.08 8.73 -12.15
C GLU A 5 0.57 7.73 -11.09
N ILE A 6 0.00 7.76 -9.87
CA ILE A 6 0.32 6.81 -8.80
C ILE A 6 -0.02 5.37 -9.21
N ILE A 7 -1.16 5.17 -9.88
CA ILE A 7 -1.55 3.87 -10.41
C ILE A 7 -0.50 3.40 -11.42
N LYS A 8 -0.24 4.20 -12.46
CA LYS A 8 0.64 3.81 -13.58
C LYS A 8 2.10 3.60 -13.17
N THR A 9 2.61 4.39 -12.23
CA THR A 9 4.04 4.42 -11.90
C THR A 9 4.41 3.66 -10.63
N GLY A 10 3.46 3.46 -9.72
CA GLY A 10 3.68 2.75 -8.45
C GLY A 10 2.90 1.45 -8.36
N ILE A 11 1.56 1.53 -8.41
CA ILE A 11 0.68 0.38 -8.09
C ILE A 11 0.68 -0.68 -9.19
N ASP A 12 0.53 -0.30 -10.45
CA ASP A 12 0.52 -1.23 -11.59
C ASP A 12 1.81 -2.06 -11.65
N PRO A 13 3.01 -1.45 -11.70
CA PRO A 13 4.25 -2.23 -11.72
C PRO A 13 4.45 -3.04 -10.44
N ALA A 14 3.95 -2.59 -9.29
CA ALA A 14 4.03 -3.37 -8.05
C ALA A 14 3.17 -4.64 -8.08
N LEU A 15 1.95 -4.55 -8.61
CA LEU A 15 1.05 -5.70 -8.71
C LEU A 15 1.50 -6.70 -9.77
N VAL A 16 2.15 -6.26 -10.85
CA VAL A 16 2.80 -7.13 -11.84
C VAL A 16 3.90 -8.01 -11.23
N LEU A 17 4.59 -7.53 -10.19
CA LEU A 17 5.65 -8.28 -9.49
C LEU A 17 5.11 -9.33 -8.51
N LEU A 18 3.81 -9.33 -8.23
CA LEU A 18 3.17 -10.20 -7.26
C LEU A 18 2.34 -11.30 -7.96
N PRO A 19 2.01 -12.41 -7.28
CA PRO A 19 1.11 -13.41 -7.85
C PRO A 19 -0.21 -12.79 -8.29
N ALA A 20 -0.76 -13.22 -9.43
CA ALA A 20 -1.96 -12.63 -10.03
C ALA A 20 -3.17 -12.57 -9.08
N GLN A 21 -3.32 -13.55 -8.17
CA GLN A 21 -4.38 -13.55 -7.15
C GLN A 21 -4.30 -12.39 -6.15
N MET A 22 -3.14 -11.73 -6.05
CA MET A 22 -2.97 -10.54 -5.23
C MET A 22 -3.44 -9.26 -5.93
N ASP A 23 -3.59 -9.29 -7.26
CA ASP A 23 -4.11 -8.18 -8.04
C ASP A 23 -5.62 -8.30 -8.22
N THR A 24 -6.36 -7.69 -7.29
CA THR A 24 -7.82 -7.60 -7.36
C THR A 24 -8.25 -6.13 -7.35
N GLN A 25 -9.48 -5.86 -7.80
CA GLN A 25 -10.02 -4.51 -7.72
C GLN A 25 -10.05 -3.99 -6.27
N ALA A 26 -10.40 -4.85 -5.31
CA ALA A 26 -10.35 -4.52 -3.89
C ALA A 26 -8.92 -4.17 -3.42
N ALA A 27 -7.90 -4.93 -3.86
CA ALA A 27 -6.51 -4.64 -3.52
C ALA A 27 -6.05 -3.27 -4.06
N ARG A 28 -6.37 -2.97 -5.32
CA ARG A 28 -6.07 -1.67 -5.96
C ARG A 28 -6.76 -0.52 -5.25
N LEU A 29 -8.03 -0.70 -4.90
CA LEU A 29 -8.80 0.29 -4.16
C LEU A 29 -8.18 0.57 -2.79
N MET A 30 -7.81 -0.48 -2.05
CA MET A 30 -7.21 -0.33 -0.72
C MET A 30 -5.81 0.29 -0.79
N LEU A 31 -4.99 -0.04 -1.80
CA LEU A 31 -3.70 0.64 -2.01
C LEU A 31 -3.88 2.15 -2.18
N LEU A 32 -4.84 2.58 -3.01
CA LEU A 32 -5.14 3.99 -3.21
C LEU A 32 -5.71 4.66 -1.95
N ALA A 33 -6.73 4.06 -1.34
CA ALA A 33 -7.39 4.63 -0.17
C ALA A 33 -6.45 4.76 1.02
N ILE A 34 -5.58 3.77 1.28
CA ILE A 34 -4.60 3.82 2.36
C ILE A 34 -3.48 4.83 2.03
N GLY A 35 -2.93 4.84 0.82
CA GLY A 35 -1.89 5.81 0.46
C GLY A 35 -2.40 7.26 0.51
N LEU A 36 -3.67 7.47 0.12
CA LEU A 36 -4.40 8.71 0.39
C LEU A 36 -4.49 8.96 1.88
N GLN A 37 -4.99 8.03 2.70
CA GLN A 37 -5.15 8.22 4.14
C GLN A 37 -3.83 8.52 4.87
N GLU A 38 -2.72 8.02 4.37
CA GLU A 38 -1.39 8.14 4.99
C GLU A 38 -0.67 9.43 4.58
N SER A 39 -0.51 9.69 3.28
CA SER A 39 0.35 10.77 2.80
C SER A 39 -0.30 11.71 1.78
N ARG A 40 -1.55 11.40 1.38
CA ARG A 40 -2.24 12.03 0.24
C ARG A 40 -1.47 11.83 -1.08
N PHE A 41 -0.51 10.89 -1.10
CA PHE A 41 0.53 10.77 -2.14
C PHE A 41 1.37 12.05 -2.35
N ILE A 42 1.56 12.83 -1.28
CA ILE A 42 2.37 14.07 -1.28
C ILE A 42 3.72 13.83 -0.60
N HIS A 43 3.76 12.94 0.39
CA HIS A 43 4.92 12.75 1.26
C HIS A 43 5.48 11.34 1.19
N ARG A 44 6.77 11.21 0.83
CA ARG A 44 7.55 9.96 0.96
C ARG A 44 8.35 9.89 2.26
N ARG A 45 8.43 11.01 2.99
CA ARG A 45 8.87 11.08 4.39
C ARG A 45 7.76 11.67 5.22
N GLN A 46 7.43 11.03 6.33
CA GLN A 46 6.46 11.56 7.28
C GLN A 46 6.87 12.94 7.79
N VAL A 47 5.91 13.85 7.89
CA VAL A 47 6.12 15.13 8.54
C VAL A 47 6.29 14.88 10.04
N ARG A 48 7.47 15.18 10.58
CA ARG A 48 7.81 15.01 12.01
C ARG A 48 7.64 13.57 12.53
N GLY A 49 7.94 12.58 11.69
CA GLY A 49 7.90 11.18 12.10
C GLY A 49 8.85 10.30 11.29
N PRO A 50 9.02 9.02 11.67
CA PRO A 50 9.96 8.13 11.02
C PRO A 50 9.39 7.54 9.72
N ALA A 51 8.10 7.58 9.43
CA ALA A 51 7.57 6.75 8.36
C ALA A 51 8.07 7.13 6.95
N ARG A 52 8.18 6.13 6.06
CA ARG A 52 8.75 6.23 4.69
C ARG A 52 7.80 5.69 3.61
N GLY A 53 7.97 6.22 2.40
CA GLY A 53 7.14 5.94 1.24
C GLY A 53 5.74 6.54 1.34
N PHE A 54 4.98 6.49 0.25
CA PHE A 54 3.61 7.04 0.24
C PHE A 54 2.66 6.36 1.22
N TRP A 55 2.90 5.09 1.55
CA TRP A 55 2.13 4.34 2.53
C TRP A 55 2.68 4.45 3.96
N GLN A 56 3.67 5.31 4.20
CA GLN A 56 4.14 5.66 5.55
C GLN A 56 4.47 4.44 6.41
N PHE A 57 5.40 3.62 5.92
CA PHE A 57 5.92 2.48 6.64
C PHE A 57 6.97 2.87 7.68
N GLU A 58 6.84 2.35 8.90
CA GLU A 58 7.91 2.40 9.90
C GLU A 58 8.82 1.18 9.83
N LYS A 59 10.14 1.39 10.07
CA LYS A 59 11.17 0.34 10.03
C LYS A 59 10.85 -0.87 10.91
N GLY A 60 10.48 -0.62 12.17
CA GLY A 60 10.18 -1.67 13.16
C GLY A 60 8.76 -2.23 13.08
N GLY A 61 7.87 -1.52 12.39
CA GLY A 61 6.48 -1.89 12.17
C GLY A 61 6.31 -2.65 10.87
N GLY A 62 5.57 -2.06 9.92
CA GLY A 62 5.19 -2.73 8.67
C GLY A 62 6.37 -3.31 7.87
N VAL A 63 7.54 -2.66 7.86
CA VAL A 63 8.71 -3.17 7.09
C VAL A 63 9.17 -4.50 7.66
N ARG A 64 9.42 -4.54 8.96
CA ARG A 64 9.77 -5.79 9.67
C ARG A 64 8.65 -6.82 9.56
N GLY A 65 7.40 -6.40 9.68
CA GLY A 65 6.24 -7.29 9.55
C GLY A 65 6.23 -8.04 8.23
N VAL A 66 6.33 -7.32 7.11
CA VAL A 66 6.35 -7.91 5.75
C VAL A 66 7.56 -8.83 5.55
N LEU A 67 8.73 -8.45 6.04
CA LEU A 67 9.97 -9.24 5.90
C LEU A 67 9.99 -10.52 6.75
N THR A 68 9.14 -10.63 7.77
CA THR A 68 9.22 -11.74 8.75
C THR A 68 7.97 -12.61 8.78
N HIS A 69 6.83 -12.15 8.28
CA HIS A 69 5.61 -12.93 8.24
C HIS A 69 5.67 -14.03 7.18
N SER A 70 5.26 -15.26 7.52
CA SER A 70 5.37 -16.44 6.65
C SER A 70 4.64 -16.27 5.31
N ALA A 71 3.48 -15.61 5.30
CA ALA A 71 2.70 -15.40 4.07
C ALA A 71 3.30 -14.37 3.09
N SER A 72 4.22 -13.51 3.53
CA SER A 72 4.75 -12.41 2.70
C SER A 72 6.26 -12.47 2.50
N ARG A 73 7.00 -13.14 3.39
CA ARG A 73 8.45 -13.12 3.42
C ARG A 73 9.08 -13.49 2.08
N ASP A 74 8.72 -14.63 1.50
CA ASP A 74 9.38 -15.12 0.29
C ASP A 74 9.12 -14.18 -0.90
N HIS A 75 7.91 -13.63 -1.01
CA HIS A 75 7.59 -12.60 -1.99
C HIS A 75 8.40 -11.32 -1.77
N ALA A 76 8.48 -10.83 -0.53
CA ALA A 76 9.24 -9.64 -0.20
C ALA A 76 10.72 -9.82 -0.54
N TYR A 77 11.31 -10.97 -0.23
CA TYR A 77 12.71 -11.28 -0.54
C TYR A 77 12.98 -11.33 -2.03
N GLY A 78 12.15 -12.04 -2.80
CA GLY A 78 12.29 -12.12 -4.25
C GLY A 78 12.20 -10.75 -4.92
N ILE A 79 11.27 -9.91 -4.47
CA ILE A 79 11.11 -8.55 -5.01
C ILE A 79 12.25 -7.65 -4.57
N CYS A 80 12.70 -7.71 -3.32
CA CYS A 80 13.87 -6.96 -2.86
C CYS A 80 15.10 -7.28 -3.73
N ALA A 81 15.35 -8.57 -4.00
CA ALA A 81 16.43 -8.99 -4.89
C ALA A 81 16.27 -8.43 -6.32
N ALA A 82 15.06 -8.54 -6.91
CA ALA A 82 14.76 -7.99 -8.23
C ALA A 82 14.94 -6.46 -8.32
N ARG A 83 14.84 -5.76 -7.18
CA ARG A 83 14.99 -4.30 -7.08
C ARG A 83 16.36 -3.87 -6.56
N GLY A 84 17.31 -4.80 -6.38
CA GLY A 84 18.65 -4.49 -5.89
C GLY A 84 18.68 -3.98 -4.44
N VAL A 85 17.67 -4.33 -3.64
CA VAL A 85 17.55 -3.93 -2.24
C VAL A 85 17.82 -5.15 -1.36
N GLU A 86 18.71 -5.04 -0.39
CA GLU A 86 18.92 -6.10 0.59
C GLU A 86 17.64 -6.28 1.44
N PRO A 87 17.11 -7.52 1.62
CA PRO A 87 15.84 -7.77 2.31
C PRO A 87 15.97 -7.69 3.84
N VAL A 88 16.63 -6.64 4.35
CA VAL A 88 16.74 -6.30 5.77
C VAL A 88 16.01 -4.99 6.04
N ALA A 89 15.46 -4.85 7.25
CA ALA A 89 14.55 -3.75 7.57
C ALA A 89 15.17 -2.37 7.33
N THR A 90 16.46 -2.17 7.60
CA THR A 90 17.16 -0.89 7.38
C THR A 90 17.23 -0.54 5.90
N SER A 91 17.67 -1.47 5.05
CA SER A 91 17.87 -1.25 3.61
C SER A 91 16.53 -1.02 2.90
N VAL A 92 15.53 -1.86 3.20
CA VAL A 92 14.17 -1.69 2.66
C VAL A 92 13.58 -0.36 3.09
N TYR A 93 13.58 -0.05 4.39
CA TYR A 93 13.00 1.19 4.92
C TYR A 93 13.60 2.44 4.28
N ALA A 94 14.91 2.46 4.02
CA ALA A 94 15.55 3.55 3.29
C ALA A 94 15.10 3.61 1.83
N ALA A 95 15.00 2.46 1.16
CA ALA A 95 14.57 2.37 -0.24
C ALA A 95 13.11 2.80 -0.45
N LEU A 96 12.20 2.55 0.51
CA LEU A 96 10.77 2.92 0.39
C LEU A 96 10.55 4.43 0.16
N GLU A 97 11.51 5.27 0.53
CA GLU A 97 11.44 6.70 0.30
C GLU A 97 11.58 7.10 -1.18
N PHE A 98 12.26 6.29 -1.99
CA PHE A 98 12.62 6.63 -3.37
C PHE A 98 12.06 5.63 -4.39
N ASP A 99 11.67 4.44 -3.94
CA ASP A 99 11.11 3.38 -4.77
C ASP A 99 9.63 3.17 -4.46
N ASP A 100 8.77 3.90 -5.19
CA ASP A 100 7.32 3.85 -5.01
C ASP A 100 6.74 2.47 -5.39
N VAL A 101 7.40 1.74 -6.29
CA VAL A 101 7.02 0.37 -6.66
C VAL A 101 7.25 -0.56 -5.47
N LEU A 102 8.43 -0.50 -4.85
CA LEU A 102 8.73 -1.27 -3.65
C LEU A 102 7.80 -0.90 -2.49
N ALA A 103 7.49 0.39 -2.31
CA ALA A 103 6.55 0.84 -1.28
C ALA A 103 5.13 0.30 -1.51
N ALA A 104 4.66 0.27 -2.76
CA ALA A 104 3.36 -0.31 -3.12
C ALA A 104 3.34 -1.83 -2.92
N VAL A 105 4.43 -2.54 -3.25
CA VAL A 105 4.58 -3.98 -2.96
C VAL A 105 4.48 -4.24 -1.47
N PHE A 106 5.21 -3.48 -0.65
CA PHE A 106 5.19 -3.65 0.80
C PHE A 106 3.80 -3.35 1.38
N ALA A 107 3.11 -2.33 0.90
CA ALA A 107 1.72 -2.05 1.25
C ALA A 107 0.81 -3.24 0.90
N ARG A 108 0.94 -3.79 -0.32
CA ARG A 108 0.13 -4.93 -0.75
C ARG A 108 0.40 -6.18 0.07
N LEU A 109 1.66 -6.46 0.37
CA LEU A 109 2.07 -7.60 1.17
C LEU A 109 1.64 -7.44 2.64
N LEU A 110 1.67 -6.24 3.20
CA LEU A 110 1.15 -6.01 4.56
C LEU A 110 -0.35 -6.35 4.63
N MET A 111 -1.15 -5.93 3.64
CA MET A 111 -2.55 -6.36 3.56
C MET A 111 -2.70 -7.87 3.35
N TRP A 112 -1.79 -8.52 2.61
CA TRP A 112 -1.80 -9.97 2.40
C TRP A 112 -1.53 -10.79 3.66
N THR A 113 -0.88 -10.19 4.66
CA THR A 113 -0.63 -10.84 5.95
C THR A 113 -1.88 -10.90 6.83
N ASP A 114 -2.92 -10.14 6.49
CA ASP A 114 -4.20 -10.21 7.19
C ASP A 114 -4.97 -11.47 6.78
N GLY A 115 -5.39 -12.27 7.76
CA GLY A 115 -6.11 -13.52 7.51
C GLY A 115 -7.56 -13.34 7.06
N TRP A 116 -8.07 -12.11 7.11
CA TRP A 116 -9.41 -11.76 6.66
C TRP A 116 -9.42 -11.49 5.15
N ARG A 117 -10.57 -11.72 4.50
CA ARG A 117 -10.76 -11.32 3.10
C ARG A 117 -10.65 -9.80 2.98
N LEU A 118 -10.17 -9.35 1.82
CA LEU A 118 -10.26 -7.93 1.49
C LEU A 118 -11.75 -7.50 1.46
N PRO A 119 -12.06 -6.28 1.91
CA PRO A 119 -13.41 -5.76 1.86
C PRO A 119 -13.85 -5.58 0.40
N ASP A 120 -15.14 -5.77 0.15
CA ASP A 120 -15.73 -5.57 -1.16
C ASP A 120 -15.62 -4.10 -1.59
N VAL A 121 -15.63 -3.86 -2.90
CA VAL A 121 -15.64 -2.50 -3.43
C VAL A 121 -16.93 -1.81 -3.00
N GLY A 122 -16.78 -0.65 -2.34
CA GLY A 122 -17.91 0.10 -1.77
C GLY A 122 -18.13 -0.14 -0.29
N ASP A 123 -17.50 -1.16 0.31
CA ASP A 123 -17.49 -1.35 1.76
C ASP A 123 -16.49 -0.39 2.42
N VAL A 124 -16.95 0.85 2.65
CA VAL A 124 -16.16 1.92 3.26
C VAL A 124 -15.70 1.53 4.67
N GLN A 125 -16.58 0.89 5.45
CA GLN A 125 -16.31 0.53 6.83
C GLN A 125 -15.36 -0.66 6.92
N GLY A 126 -15.55 -1.71 6.13
CA GLY A 126 -14.60 -2.82 6.05
C GLY A 126 -13.22 -2.38 5.56
N GLY A 127 -13.16 -1.40 4.65
CA GLY A 127 -11.92 -0.71 4.26
C GLY A 127 -11.21 -0.04 5.45
N TRP A 128 -11.97 0.70 6.27
CA TRP A 128 -11.43 1.33 7.47
C TRP A 128 -10.89 0.30 8.46
N GLU A 129 -11.65 -0.78 8.69
CA GLU A 129 -11.26 -1.84 9.60
C GLU A 129 -10.01 -2.58 9.13
N LEU A 130 -9.89 -2.89 7.83
CA LEU A 130 -8.67 -3.44 7.26
C LEU A 130 -7.48 -2.51 7.53
N TYR A 131 -7.62 -1.23 7.22
CA TYR A 131 -6.59 -0.22 7.44
C TYR A 131 -6.14 -0.17 8.92
N ILE A 132 -7.08 -0.13 9.86
CA ILE A 132 -6.77 -0.12 11.29
C ILE A 132 -6.03 -1.40 11.73
N ARG A 133 -6.47 -2.59 11.29
CA ARG A 133 -5.84 -3.86 11.69
C ARG A 133 -4.41 -4.00 11.18
N THR A 134 -4.16 -3.53 9.97
CA THR A 134 -2.91 -3.74 9.23
C THR A 134 -1.88 -2.64 9.47
N TRP A 135 -2.28 -1.36 9.43
CA TRP A 135 -1.37 -0.22 9.68
C TRP A 135 -1.23 0.13 11.17
N ARG A 136 -2.27 -0.13 11.98
CA ARG A 136 -2.28 0.15 13.43
C ARG A 136 -1.79 1.57 13.79
N PRO A 137 -2.30 2.62 13.13
CA PRO A 137 -1.83 3.98 13.36
C PRO A 137 -2.13 4.42 14.80
N GLY A 138 -1.23 5.19 15.42
CA GLY A 138 -1.43 5.67 16.79
C GLY A 138 -2.57 6.67 16.96
N LYS A 139 -2.81 7.53 15.94
CA LYS A 139 -3.89 8.52 15.92
C LYS A 139 -4.60 8.50 14.55
N PRO A 140 -5.47 7.51 14.29
CA PRO A 140 -6.17 7.42 13.02
C PRO A 140 -7.14 8.59 12.81
N HIS A 141 -7.15 9.17 11.61
CA HIS A 141 -8.06 10.27 11.26
C HIS A 141 -9.34 9.73 10.59
N ALA A 142 -10.22 9.08 11.36
CA ALA A 142 -11.44 8.43 10.84
C ALA A 142 -12.33 9.36 9.99
N LYS A 143 -12.39 10.65 10.32
CA LYS A 143 -13.21 11.63 9.61
C LYS A 143 -12.78 11.86 8.15
N THR A 144 -11.51 11.62 7.82
CA THR A 144 -11.02 11.80 6.45
C THR A 144 -11.28 10.57 5.57
N TRP A 145 -11.46 9.40 6.19
CA TRP A 145 -11.52 8.13 5.47
C TRP A 145 -12.64 8.05 4.42
N PRO A 146 -13.91 8.40 4.71
CA PRO A 146 -14.98 8.24 3.73
C PRO A 146 -14.75 9.04 2.44
N ALA A 147 -14.24 10.26 2.56
CA ALA A 147 -13.96 11.12 1.41
C ALA A 147 -12.79 10.58 0.57
N LEU A 148 -11.72 10.11 1.21
CA LEU A 148 -10.55 9.56 0.52
C LEU A 148 -10.85 8.20 -0.13
N TYR A 149 -11.65 7.37 0.54
CA TYR A 149 -12.13 6.12 -0.04
C TYR A 149 -13.00 6.38 -1.28
N ALA A 150 -13.95 7.32 -1.20
CA ALA A 150 -14.78 7.70 -2.34
C ALA A 150 -13.95 8.23 -3.51
N GLN A 151 -12.89 9.00 -3.23
CA GLN A 151 -11.94 9.46 -4.26
C GLN A 151 -11.23 8.28 -4.95
N ALA A 152 -10.80 7.28 -4.20
CA ALA A 152 -10.17 6.08 -4.76
C ALA A 152 -11.15 5.24 -5.60
N VAL A 153 -12.43 5.13 -5.17
CA VAL A 153 -13.49 4.48 -5.96
C VAL A 153 -13.71 5.21 -7.28
N ALA A 154 -13.83 6.55 -7.24
CA ALA A 154 -14.06 7.37 -8.42
C ALA A 154 -12.91 7.22 -9.44
N GLU A 155 -11.66 7.22 -8.97
CA GLU A 155 -10.48 7.03 -9.83
C GLU A 155 -10.53 5.67 -10.57
N LEU A 156 -10.81 4.58 -9.85
CA LEU A 156 -10.86 3.25 -10.44
C LEU A 156 -12.10 3.03 -11.32
N GLY A 157 -13.20 3.71 -11.03
CA GLY A 157 -14.40 3.72 -11.87
C GLY A 157 -14.17 4.47 -13.18
N GLY A 158 -13.50 5.63 -13.13
CA GLY A 158 -13.16 6.43 -14.30
C GLY A 158 -12.16 5.73 -15.24
N ASN A 159 -11.14 5.05 -14.68
CA ASN A 159 -10.13 4.36 -15.48
C ASN A 159 -10.64 3.08 -16.19
N ARG A 160 -11.83 2.57 -15.82
CA ARG A 160 -12.48 1.48 -16.55
C ARG A 160 -13.18 1.95 -17.82
N ALA A 161 -13.63 3.20 -17.88
CA ALA A 161 -14.27 3.76 -19.07
C ALA A 161 -13.28 4.14 -20.18
N SER A 162 -11.99 4.28 -19.85
CA SER A 162 -10.91 4.62 -20.80
C SER A 162 -10.15 3.40 -21.35
N MET A 163 -10.49 2.19 -20.90
CA MET A 163 -9.90 0.92 -21.35
C MET A 163 -10.89 0.01 -22.10
N ALA A 164 -12.06 0.54 -22.48
CA ALA A 164 -13.04 -0.09 -23.36
C ALA A 164 -13.09 0.68 -24.69
#